data_AF-A0A0D0HU00-F1
#
_entry.id   AF-A0A0D0HU00-F1
#
_cell.length_a   1.000
_cell.length_b   1.000
_cell.length_c   1.000
_cell.angle_alpha   90.00
_cell.angle_beta   90.00
_cell.angle_gamma   90.00
#
_symmetry.space_group_name_H-M   'P 1'
#
loop_
_entity.id
_entity.type
_entity.pdbx_description
1 polymer ?
#
loop_
_entity_poly.entity_id
_entity_poly.type
_entity_poly.pdbx_seq_one_letter_code
_entity_poly.pdbx_strand_id
1 'polypeptide(L)' 'MMAVVLFILAGLAEIGGGYLIWLSLRESKPVWYGLVGGVIFYRFIIIVGMAGR' A
#
# COMPACT_ATOMS: atom_id res chain seq x y z
N MET A 1 21.05 -0.50 7.73
CA MET A 1 20.76 0.52 6.69
C MET A 1 19.54 0.15 5.84
N MET A 2 19.48 -1.05 5.22
CA MET A 2 18.37 -1.48 4.35
C MET A 2 16.98 -1.50 5.03
N ALA A 3 16.91 -1.86 6.32
CA ALA A 3 15.65 -1.95 7.06
C ALA A 3 14.90 -0.62 7.20
N VAL A 4 15.60 0.50 7.37
CA VAL A 4 14.98 1.83 7.49
C VAL A 4 14.29 2.23 6.20
N VAL A 5 14.91 1.94 5.05
CA VAL A 5 14.35 2.22 3.73
C VAL A 5 13.09 1.39 3.50
N LEU A 6 13.11 0.11 3.87
CA LEU A 6 11.93 -0.76 3.78
C LEU A 6 10.80 -0.30 4.71
N PHE A 7 11.13 0.18 5.90
CA PHE A 7 10.14 0.70 6.86
C PHE A 7 9.46 1.98 6.36
N ILE A 8 10.22 2.90 5.76
CA ILE A 8 9.66 4.12 5.16
C ILE A 8 8.77 3.77 3.96
N LEU A 9 9.24 2.87 3.08
CA LEU A 9 8.43 2.39 1.95
C LEU A 9 7.17 1.64 2.42
N ALA A 10 7.23 0.93 3.55
CA ALA A 10 6.08 0.28 4.18
C ALA A 10 5.03 1.27 4.61
N GLY A 11 5.41 2.27 5.41
CA GLY A 11 4.48 3.31 5.84
C GLY A 11 3.89 4.08 4.66
N LEU A 12 4.69 4.33 3.61
CA LEU A 12 4.22 5.02 2.41
C LEU A 12 3.23 4.17 1.61
N ALA A 13 3.48 2.86 1.45
CA ALA A 13 2.59 1.94 0.77
C ALA A 13 1.29 1.70 1.57
N GLU A 14 1.38 1.72 2.90
CA GLU A 14 0.24 1.55 3.79
C GLU A 14 -0.70 2.78 3.71
N ILE A 15 -0.16 3.98 3.94
CA ILE A 15 -0.96 5.21 3.87
C ILE A 15 -1.41 5.50 2.42
N GLY A 16 -0.52 5.29 1.44
CA GLY A 16 -0.82 5.54 0.03
C GLY A 16 -1.81 4.55 -0.59
N GLY A 17 -1.71 3.26 -0.25
CA GLY A 17 -2.64 2.23 -0.72
C GLY A 17 -4.05 2.44 -0.15
N GLY A 18 -4.16 2.76 1.14
CA GLY A 18 -5.43 3.12 1.77
C GLY A 18 -6.04 4.40 1.19
N TYR A 19 -5.24 5.41 0.89
CA TYR A 19 -5.69 6.65 0.25
C TYR A 19 -6.26 6.41 -1.15
N LEU A 20 -5.64 5.56 -1.97
CA LEU A 20 -6.14 5.20 -3.31
C LEU A 20 -7.49 4.46 -3.28
N ILE A 21 -7.70 3.62 -2.27
CA ILE A 21 -8.99 2.97 -2.01
C ILE A 21 -10.04 4.00 -1.58
N TRP A 22 -9.69 4.89 -0.66
CA TRP A 22 -10.58 5.96 -0.20
C TRP A 22 -10.97 6.90 -1.34
N LEU A 23 -10.03 7.24 -2.20
CA LEU A 23 -10.23 8.04 -3.41
C LEU A 23 -11.23 7.37 -4.37
N SER A 24 -11.11 6.06 -4.57
CA SER A 24 -12.04 5.29 -5.40
C SER A 24 -13.45 5.25 -4.81
N LEU A 25 -13.60 5.16 -3.48
CA LEU A 25 -14.89 5.09 -2.80
C LEU A 25 -15.59 6.45 -2.66
N ARG A 26 -14.84 7.54 -2.50
CA ARG A 26 -15.39 8.89 -2.20
C ARG A 26 -15.53 9.80 -3.41
N GLU A 27 -14.66 9.70 -4.41
CA GLU A 27 -14.71 10.58 -5.59
C GLU A 27 -15.44 9.96 -6.79
N SER A 28 -16.10 8.80 -6.63
CA SER A 28 -16.63 7.99 -7.76
C SER A 28 -15.59 7.72 -8.85
N LYS A 29 -14.30 7.78 -8.47
CA LYS A 29 -13.19 7.53 -9.38
C LYS A 29 -13.16 6.05 -9.76
N PRO A 30 -12.68 5.73 -10.98
CA PRO A 30 -12.78 4.40 -11.52
C PRO A 30 -12.21 3.37 -10.56
N VAL A 31 -12.95 2.27 -10.38
CA VAL A 31 -12.69 1.19 -9.41
C VAL A 31 -11.25 0.65 -9.50
N TRP A 32 -10.60 0.82 -10.65
CA TRP A 32 -9.18 0.49 -10.87
C TRP A 32 -8.23 1.23 -9.93
N TYR A 33 -8.54 2.44 -9.49
CA TYR A 33 -7.71 3.15 -8.50
C TYR A 33 -7.72 2.43 -7.14
N GLY A 34 -8.88 1.96 -6.68
CA GLY A 34 -8.99 1.17 -5.46
C GLY A 34 -8.34 -0.22 -5.61
N LEU A 35 -8.46 -0.82 -6.79
CA LEU A 35 -7.88 -2.14 -7.07
C LEU A 35 -6.35 -2.09 -7.13
N VAL A 36 -5.78 -1.06 -7.76
CA VAL A 36 -4.33 -0.81 -7.78
C VAL A 36 -3.82 -0.49 -6.36
N GLY A 37 -4.55 0.35 -5.61
CA GLY A 37 -4.23 0.65 -4.21
C GLY A 37 -4.19 -0.61 -3.33
N GLY A 38 -5.19 -1.48 -3.46
CA GLY A 38 -5.27 -2.75 -2.73
C GLY A 38 -4.20 -3.77 -3.12
N VAL A 39 -3.85 -3.88 -4.41
CA VAL A 39 -2.79 -4.78 -4.89
C VAL A 39 -1.41 -4.36 -4.38
N ILE A 40 -1.13 -3.05 -4.38
CA ILE A 40 0.12 -2.50 -3.83
C ILE A 40 0.19 -2.78 -2.33
N PHE A 41 -0.90 -2.54 -1.60
CA PHE A 41 -1.00 -2.77 -0.17
C PHE A 41 -0.77 -4.25 0.20
N TYR A 42 -1.46 -5.17 -0.48
CA TYR A 42 -1.35 -6.61 -0.23
C TYR A 42 0.05 -7.16 -0.53
N ARG A 43 0.70 -6.73 -1.62
CA ARG A 43 2.07 -7.18 -1.93
C ARG A 43 3.09 -6.63 -0.95
N PHE A 44 2.97 -5.37 -0.58
CA PHE A 44 3.95 -4.72 0.29
C PHE A 44 3.92 -5.30 1.71
N ILE A 45 2.72 -5.54 2.26
CA ILE A 45 2.56 -6.09 3.61
C ILE A 45 3.13 -7.52 3.71
N ILE A 46 3.01 -8.31 2.66
CA ILE A 46 3.53 -9.69 2.63
C ILE A 46 5.05 -9.70 2.59
N ILE A 47 5.66 -8.86 1.74
CA ILE A 47 7.12 -8.82 1.60
C ILE A 47 7.77 -8.30 2.87
N VAL A 48 7.22 -7.24 3.48
CA VAL A 48 7.74 -6.70 4.75
C VAL A 48 7.44 -7.63 5.92
N GLY A 49 6.24 -8.22 5.99
CA GLY A 49 5.88 -9.17 7.04
C GLY A 49 6.71 -10.46 7.00
N MET A 50 7.19 -10.86 5.83
CA MET A 50 8.07 -12.03 5.69
C MET A 50 9.56 -11.68 5.88
N ALA A 51 9.97 -10.42 5.74
CA ALA A 51 11.36 -10.00 5.93
C ALA A 51 11.83 -9.97 7.40
N GLY A 52 10.90 -10.12 8.36
CA GLY A 52 11.16 -10.19 9.80
C GLY A 52 11.10 -11.59 10.41
N ARG A 53 10.97 -12.66 9.60
CA ARG A 53 11.09 -14.06 10.04
C ARG A 53 12.48 -14.62 9.79
#